data_AF-A0A924KUK8-F1
#
_entry.id   AF-A0A924KUK8-F1
#
_cell.length_a   1.000
_cell.length_b   1.000
_cell.length_c   1.000
_cell.angle_alpha   90.00
_cell.angle_beta   90.00
_cell.angle_gamma   90.00
#
_symmetry.space_group_name_H-M   'P 1'
#
loop_
_entity.id
_entity.type
_entity.pdbx_description
1 polymer ?
#
loop_
_entity_poly.entity_id
_entity_poly.type
_entity_poly.pdbx_seq_one_letter_code
_entity_poly.pdbx_strand_id
1 'polypeptide(L)'
;MDKHINPAEKPLRALLQVEYHVLCQYVSIAEQENNALAESDPDTITALAEQKLAMLQELSLARRATKHELGEPISAANLGQRLDAAGPGARDLFELIIAKAREAMEINRITARLVAHQTRRLEQRRAALSGIPLDTSGGYGVTGFRDLTGGYGTIGHA
;
A
#
# COMPACT_ATOMS: atom_id res chain seq x y z
N MET A 1 18.92 18.74 34.44
CA MET A 1 18.35 17.51 35.04
C MET A 1 17.29 16.99 34.11
N ASP A 2 17.76 16.13 33.24
CA ASP A 2 17.10 15.47 32.14
C ASP A 2 15.95 14.59 32.63
N LYS A 3 14.74 14.83 32.12
CA LYS A 3 13.74 13.78 32.02
C LYS A 3 13.80 13.25 30.60
N HIS A 4 14.66 12.26 30.41
CA HIS A 4 14.59 11.34 29.29
C HIS A 4 13.17 10.80 29.19
N ILE A 5 12.40 11.29 28.22
CA ILE A 5 11.13 10.70 27.84
C ILE A 5 11.48 9.38 27.18
N ASN A 6 11.43 8.31 27.96
CA ASN A 6 11.65 6.96 27.48
C ASN A 6 10.49 6.61 26.53
N PRO A 7 10.74 6.30 25.24
CA PRO A 7 9.67 5.92 24.31
C PRO A 7 8.93 4.62 24.72
N ALA A 8 9.45 3.90 25.72
CA ALA A 8 8.85 2.72 26.36
C ALA A 8 7.76 3.03 27.41
N GLU A 9 7.42 4.31 27.65
CA GLU A 9 6.37 4.72 28.60
C GLU A 9 5.13 5.34 27.92
N LYS A 10 4.90 5.07 26.63
CA LYS A 10 3.58 5.37 26.06
C LYS A 10 2.64 4.20 26.37
N PRO A 11 1.49 4.42 27.04
CA PRO A 11 0.54 3.35 27.27
C PRO A 11 0.15 2.74 25.91
N LEU A 12 0.08 1.41 25.81
CA LEU A 12 -0.25 0.69 24.57
C LEU A 12 -1.47 1.28 23.85
N ARG A 13 -2.45 1.77 24.61
CA ARG A 13 -3.61 2.51 24.09
C ARG A 13 -3.25 3.76 23.28
N ALA A 14 -2.28 4.56 23.70
CA ALA A 14 -1.83 5.74 22.97
C ALA A 14 -1.12 5.37 21.67
N LEU A 15 -0.35 4.28 21.66
CA LEU A 15 0.27 3.77 20.42
C LEU A 15 -0.77 3.26 19.44
N LEU A 16 -1.76 2.51 19.94
CA LEU A 16 -2.90 2.08 19.13
C LEU A 16 -3.70 3.27 18.59
N GLN A 17 -3.91 4.33 19.37
CA GLN A 17 -4.57 5.55 18.89
C GLN A 17 -3.79 6.25 17.77
N VAL A 18 -2.46 6.33 17.89
CA VAL A 18 -1.59 6.88 16.84
C VAL A 18 -1.66 6.01 15.58
N GLU A 19 -1.57 4.68 15.72
CA GLU A 19 -1.69 3.76 14.59
C GLU A 19 -3.04 3.90 13.89
N TYR A 20 -4.13 3.99 14.65
CA TYR A 20 -5.47 4.21 14.12
C TYR A 20 -5.60 5.55 13.36
N HIS A 21 -5.04 6.63 13.92
CA HIS A 21 -5.10 7.95 13.31
C HIS A 21 -4.35 8.00 11.97
N VAL A 22 -3.12 7.50 11.94
CA VAL A 22 -2.30 7.42 10.72
C VAL A 22 -2.98 6.53 9.68
N LEU A 23 -3.62 5.43 10.11
CA LEU A 23 -4.35 4.55 9.21
C LEU A 23 -5.61 5.22 8.61
N CYS A 24 -6.32 6.04 9.37
CA CYS A 24 -7.45 6.83 8.87
C CYS A 24 -6.99 7.88 7.85
N GLN A 25 -5.86 8.56 8.11
CA GLN A 25 -5.27 9.51 7.18
C GLN A 25 -4.83 8.83 5.88
N TYR A 26 -4.21 7.65 5.99
CA TYR A 26 -3.84 6.83 4.84
C TYR A 26 -5.06 6.46 3.99
N VAL A 27 -6.16 6.02 4.61
CA VAL A 27 -7.43 5.70 3.92
C VAL A 27 -7.97 6.92 3.19
N SER A 28 -8.03 8.07 3.85
CA SER A 28 -8.49 9.33 3.23
C SER A 28 -7.67 9.74 2.00
N ILE A 29 -6.33 9.67 2.10
CA ILE A 29 -5.44 9.97 0.97
C ILE A 29 -5.63 8.95 -0.16
N ALA A 30 -5.82 7.67 0.16
CA ALA A 30 -6.04 6.64 -0.86
C ALA A 30 -7.41 6.78 -1.56
N GLU A 31 -8.44 7.27 -0.86
CA GLU A 31 -9.73 7.63 -1.47
C GLU A 31 -9.60 8.85 -2.39
N GLN A 32 -8.87 9.88 -1.94
CA GLN A 32 -8.58 11.05 -2.76
C GLN A 32 -7.78 10.68 -4.01
N GLU A 33 -6.80 9.78 -3.90
CA GLU A 33 -6.04 9.26 -5.03
C GLU A 33 -6.94 8.51 -6.02
N ASN A 34 -7.88 7.70 -5.53
CA ASN A 34 -8.86 7.02 -6.39
C ASN A 34 -9.77 8.00 -7.13
N ASN A 35 -10.20 9.08 -6.48
CA ASN A 35 -11.01 10.12 -7.11
C ASN A 35 -10.21 10.90 -8.15
N ALA A 36 -8.97 11.29 -7.84
CA ALA A 36 -8.06 11.96 -8.77
C ALA A 36 -7.73 11.07 -9.99
N LEU A 37 -7.57 9.75 -9.77
CA LEU A 37 -7.44 8.78 -10.85
C LEU A 37 -8.70 8.74 -11.72
N ALA A 38 -9.90 8.74 -11.14
CA ALA A 38 -11.14 8.79 -11.91
C ALA A 38 -11.26 10.07 -12.75
N GLU A 39 -10.85 11.21 -12.20
CA GLU A 39 -10.86 12.53 -12.84
C GLU A 39 -9.70 12.73 -13.85
N SER A 40 -8.72 11.82 -13.87
CA SER A 40 -7.53 11.86 -14.74
C SER A 40 -6.67 13.11 -14.54
N ASP A 41 -6.49 13.55 -13.29
CA ASP A 41 -5.66 14.71 -12.93
C ASP A 41 -4.23 14.27 -12.50
N PRO A 42 -3.24 14.33 -13.41
CA PRO A 42 -1.90 13.75 -13.17
C PRO A 42 -1.09 14.47 -12.11
N ASP A 43 -1.29 15.78 -11.95
CA ASP A 43 -0.53 16.58 -10.99
C ASP A 43 -0.97 16.25 -9.56
N THR A 44 -2.29 16.12 -9.36
CA THR A 44 -2.89 15.72 -8.08
C THR A 44 -2.58 14.27 -7.73
N ILE A 45 -2.55 13.35 -8.71
CA ILE A 45 -2.15 11.95 -8.49
C ILE A 45 -0.71 11.87 -7.97
N THR A 46 0.21 12.63 -8.58
CA THR A 46 1.64 12.59 -8.20
C THR A 46 1.85 13.13 -6.79
N ALA A 47 1.21 14.25 -6.45
CA ALA A 47 1.27 14.82 -5.11
C ALA A 47 0.68 13.89 -4.04
N LEU A 48 -0.45 13.23 -4.34
CA LEU A 48 -1.09 12.27 -3.43
C LEU A 48 -0.24 11.00 -3.25
N ALA A 49 0.44 10.53 -4.30
CA ALA A 49 1.32 9.36 -4.22
C ALA A 49 2.53 9.62 -3.30
N GLU A 50 3.13 10.81 -3.35
CA GLU A 50 4.21 11.21 -2.45
C GLU A 50 3.74 11.27 -0.99
N GLN A 51 2.57 11.87 -0.74
CA GLN A 51 1.96 11.93 0.59
C GLN A 51 1.64 10.52 1.12
N LYS A 52 1.14 9.64 0.26
CA LYS A 52 0.85 8.24 0.60
C LYS A 52 2.11 7.47 1.00
N LEU A 53 3.23 7.70 0.32
CA LEU A 53 4.53 7.11 0.67
C LEU A 53 5.02 7.58 2.04
N ALA A 54 4.92 8.88 2.34
CA ALA A 54 5.27 9.42 3.65
C ALA A 54 4.40 8.81 4.76
N MET A 55 3.08 8.71 4.54
CA MET A 55 2.15 8.11 5.49
C MET A 55 2.39 6.61 5.71
N LEU A 56 2.82 5.86 4.69
CA LEU A 56 3.22 4.46 4.84
C LEU A 56 4.46 4.31 5.74
N GLN A 57 5.42 5.23 5.63
CA GLN A 57 6.59 5.24 6.51
C GLN A 57 6.15 5.50 7.96
N GLU A 58 5.30 6.49 8.19
CA GLU A 58 4.76 6.78 9.53
C GLU A 58 3.96 5.60 10.10
N LEU A 59 3.12 4.96 9.29
CA LEU A 59 2.37 3.77 9.68
C LEU A 59 3.31 2.61 10.05
N SER A 60 4.39 2.43 9.28
CA SER A 60 5.38 1.38 9.56
C SER A 60 6.11 1.61 10.90
N LEU A 61 6.40 2.87 11.24
CA LEU A 61 7.02 3.25 12.50
C LEU A 61 6.05 3.06 13.67
N ALA A 62 4.80 3.55 13.53
CA ALA A 62 3.76 3.36 14.53
C ALA A 62 3.52 1.87 14.80
N ARG A 63 3.41 1.06 13.76
CA ARG A 63 3.17 -0.37 13.89
C ARG A 63 4.36 -1.13 14.51
N ARG A 64 5.60 -0.73 14.22
CA ARG A 64 6.79 -1.29 14.90
C ARG A 64 6.76 -0.99 16.40
N ALA A 65 6.40 0.24 16.78
CA ALA A 65 6.25 0.61 18.20
C ALA A 65 5.13 -0.19 18.88
N THR A 66 3.95 -0.32 18.25
CA THR A 66 2.85 -1.13 18.77
C THR A 66 3.24 -2.61 18.92
N LYS A 67 3.95 -3.17 17.94
CA LYS A 67 4.43 -4.57 17.97
C LYS A 67 5.44 -4.82 19.09
N HIS A 68 6.38 -3.89 19.28
CA HIS A 68 7.34 -3.96 20.38
C HIS A 68 6.61 -3.97 21.73
N GLU A 69 5.64 -3.07 21.92
CA GLU A 69 4.82 -3.01 23.14
C GLU A 69 3.82 -4.17 23.30
N LEU A 70 3.46 -4.88 22.22
CA LEU A 70 2.68 -6.12 22.28
C LEU A 70 3.56 -7.36 22.51
N GLY A 71 4.89 -7.21 22.48
CA GLY A 71 5.89 -8.26 22.65
C GLY A 71 5.83 -9.27 21.52
N GLU A 72 6.71 -9.10 20.53
CA GLU A 72 6.91 -10.13 19.50
C GLU A 72 7.72 -11.31 20.06
N PRO A 73 7.33 -12.57 19.76
CA PRO A 73 6.19 -12.97 18.92
C PRO A 73 4.83 -12.79 19.62
N ILE A 74 3.89 -12.16 18.90
CA ILE A 74 2.53 -11.92 19.40
C ILE A 74 1.81 -13.28 19.45
N SER A 75 1.81 -13.90 20.63
CA SER A 75 0.95 -15.06 20.88
C SER A 75 -0.51 -14.60 20.91
N ALA A 76 -1.36 -15.19 20.07
CA ALA A 76 -2.79 -14.92 20.06
C ALA A 76 -3.44 -15.14 21.44
N ALA A 77 -2.89 -16.05 22.25
CA ALA A 77 -3.33 -16.31 23.61
C ALA A 77 -3.04 -15.14 24.58
N ASN A 78 -1.93 -14.42 24.38
CA ASN A 78 -1.49 -13.34 25.27
C ASN A 78 -1.96 -11.96 24.79
N LEU A 79 -2.35 -11.83 23.53
CA LEU A 79 -2.82 -10.57 22.95
C LEU A 79 -4.06 -10.04 23.69
N GLY A 80 -5.04 -10.90 23.98
CA GLY A 80 -6.25 -10.51 24.72
C GLY A 80 -5.91 -9.95 26.11
N GLN A 81 -5.08 -10.67 26.87
CA GLN A 81 -4.66 -10.25 28.21
C GLN A 81 -3.87 -8.92 28.20
N ARG A 82 -3.03 -8.69 27.19
CA ARG A 82 -2.28 -7.43 27.04
C ARG A 82 -3.17 -6.26 26.63
N LEU A 83 -4.17 -6.50 25.79
CA LEU A 83 -5.15 -5.48 25.42
C LEU A 83 -6.06 -5.15 26.60
N ASP A 84 -6.47 -6.14 27.39
CA ASP A 84 -7.26 -5.93 28.61
C ASP A 84 -6.44 -5.17 29.67
N ALA A 85 -5.14 -5.47 29.79
CA ALA A 85 -4.21 -4.74 30.68
C ALA A 85 -3.91 -3.31 30.23
N ALA A 86 -4.08 -2.99 28.94
CA ALA A 86 -3.88 -1.64 28.40
C ALA A 86 -5.02 -0.67 28.72
N GLY A 87 -6.09 -1.16 29.35
CA GLY A 87 -7.21 -0.38 29.84
C GLY A 87 -8.47 -0.50 28.99
N PRO A 88 -9.59 0.08 29.47
CA PRO A 88 -10.89 -0.06 28.83
C PRO A 88 -10.88 0.53 27.41
N GLY A 89 -11.44 -0.22 26.46
CA GLY A 89 -11.58 0.17 25.05
C GLY A 89 -10.33 -0.06 24.18
N ALA A 90 -9.22 -0.58 24.72
CA ALA A 90 -8.04 -0.91 23.91
C ALA A 90 -8.31 -2.06 22.92
N ARG A 91 -9.13 -3.04 23.33
CA ARG A 91 -9.59 -4.14 22.47
C ARG A 91 -10.45 -3.64 21.31
N ASP A 92 -11.45 -2.81 21.59
CA ASP A 92 -12.31 -2.22 20.57
C ASP A 92 -11.48 -1.39 19.58
N LEU A 93 -10.50 -0.64 20.07
CA LEU A 93 -9.62 0.17 19.24
C LEU A 93 -8.69 -0.70 18.37
N PHE A 94 -8.23 -1.85 18.87
CA PHE A 94 -7.49 -2.82 18.07
C PHE A 94 -8.35 -3.45 16.97
N GLU A 95 -9.62 -3.78 17.27
CA GLU A 95 -10.57 -4.27 16.26
C GLU A 95 -10.87 -3.21 15.20
N LEU A 96 -10.98 -1.93 15.59
CA LEU A 96 -11.14 -0.80 14.66
C LEU A 96 -9.90 -0.63 13.75
N ILE A 97 -8.69 -0.79 14.27
CA ILE A 97 -7.46 -0.78 13.45
C ILE A 97 -7.50 -1.92 12.42
N ILE A 98 -7.91 -3.13 12.82
CA ILE A 98 -8.05 -4.25 11.87
C ILE A 98 -9.09 -3.93 10.79
N ALA A 99 -10.24 -3.38 11.17
CA ALA A 99 -11.29 -3.00 10.23
C ALA A 99 -10.79 -1.95 9.23
N LYS A 100 -10.14 -0.89 9.71
CA LYS A 100 -9.53 0.14 8.86
C LYS A 100 -8.40 -0.38 7.98
N ALA A 101 -7.62 -1.36 8.46
CA ALA A 101 -6.57 -1.98 7.65
C ALA A 101 -7.17 -2.79 6.49
N ARG A 102 -8.31 -3.47 6.71
CA ARG A 102 -9.04 -4.17 5.65
C ARG A 102 -9.60 -3.19 4.61
N GLU A 103 -10.16 -2.08 5.06
CA GLU A 103 -10.63 -1.00 4.18
C GLU A 103 -9.49 -0.45 3.31
N ALA A 104 -8.35 -0.13 3.92
CA ALA A 104 -7.15 0.31 3.21
C ALA A 104 -6.66 -0.70 2.15
N MET A 105 -6.74 -2.00 2.45
CA MET A 105 -6.38 -3.06 1.50
C MET A 105 -7.34 -3.11 0.31
N GLU A 106 -8.65 -2.97 0.55
CA GLU A 106 -9.64 -2.98 -0.53
C GLU A 106 -9.52 -1.74 -1.41
N ILE A 107 -9.30 -0.56 -0.81
CA ILE A 107 -9.06 0.69 -1.56
C ILE A 107 -7.82 0.54 -2.44
N ASN A 108 -6.71 0.05 -1.91
CA ASN A 108 -5.50 -0.22 -2.70
C ASN A 108 -5.75 -1.21 -3.85
N ARG A 109 -6.61 -2.21 -3.64
CA ARG A 109 -6.99 -3.17 -4.68
C ARG A 109 -7.76 -2.48 -5.81
N ILE A 110 -8.66 -1.55 -5.48
CA ILE A 110 -9.39 -0.73 -6.45
C ILE A 110 -8.42 0.18 -7.20
N THR A 111 -7.51 0.87 -6.48
CA THR A 111 -6.48 1.73 -7.09
C THR A 111 -5.64 0.95 -8.11
N ALA A 112 -5.17 -0.25 -7.75
CA ALA A 112 -4.38 -1.09 -8.65
C ALA A 112 -5.15 -1.47 -9.93
N ARG A 113 -6.46 -1.76 -9.83
CA ARG A 113 -7.31 -2.04 -11.00
C ARG A 113 -7.49 -0.80 -11.87
N LEU A 114 -7.70 0.38 -11.28
CA LEU A 114 -7.86 1.63 -12.01
C LEU A 114 -6.59 1.99 -12.78
N VAL A 115 -5.42 1.90 -12.13
CA VAL A 115 -4.12 2.11 -12.77
C VAL A 115 -3.93 1.14 -13.94
N ALA A 116 -4.17 -0.16 -13.74
CA ALA A 116 -4.05 -1.15 -14.82
C ALA A 116 -4.96 -0.83 -16.02
N HIS A 117 -6.19 -0.38 -15.75
CA HIS A 117 -7.14 0.02 -16.80
C HIS A 117 -6.65 1.26 -17.56
N GLN A 118 -6.14 2.28 -16.86
CA GLN A 118 -5.60 3.47 -17.48
C GLN A 118 -4.34 3.19 -18.31
N THR A 119 -3.42 2.37 -17.80
CA THR A 119 -2.22 1.94 -18.54
C THR A 119 -2.60 1.23 -19.83
N ARG A 120 -3.55 0.29 -19.78
CA ARG A 120 -4.05 -0.41 -20.98
C ARG A 120 -4.64 0.56 -22.00
N ARG A 121 -5.41 1.56 -21.55
CA ARG A 121 -5.99 2.58 -22.44
C ARG A 121 -4.92 3.46 -23.08
N LEU A 122 -3.86 3.80 -22.35
CA LEU A 122 -2.72 4.56 -22.87
C LEU A 122 -1.93 3.74 -23.89
N GLU A 123 -1.68 2.46 -23.63
CA GLU A 123 -1.03 1.55 -24.57
C GLU A 123 -1.84 1.41 -25.86
N GLN A 124 -3.16 1.24 -25.74
CA GLN A 124 -4.08 1.20 -26.90
C GLN A 124 -4.02 2.47 -27.73
N ARG A 125 -4.04 3.65 -27.08
CA ARG A 125 -3.89 4.94 -27.78
C ARG A 125 -2.52 5.05 -28.45
N ARG A 126 -1.46 4.63 -27.77
CA ARG A 126 -0.10 4.67 -28.32
C ARG A 126 0.03 3.77 -29.55
N ALA A 127 -0.51 2.55 -29.52
CA ALA A 127 -0.52 1.63 -30.64
C ALA A 127 -1.34 2.15 -31.83
N ALA A 128 -2.50 2.75 -31.56
CA ALA A 128 -3.32 3.41 -32.59
C ALA A 128 -2.57 4.58 -33.26
N LEU A 129 -1.82 5.37 -32.48
CA LEU A 129 -1.02 6.48 -33.00
C LEU A 129 0.29 6.04 -33.67
N SER A 130 0.88 4.91 -33.26
CA SER A 130 2.12 4.39 -33.85
C SER A 130 1.89 3.53 -35.10
N GLY A 131 0.64 3.20 -35.43
CA GLY A 131 0.31 2.32 -36.57
C GLY A 131 0.77 0.87 -36.39
N ILE A 132 1.23 0.50 -35.20
CA ILE A 132 1.68 -0.85 -34.86
C ILE A 132 0.52 -1.54 -34.13
N PRO A 133 -0.08 -2.62 -34.68
CA PRO A 133 -1.15 -3.33 -34.00
C PRO A 133 -0.64 -3.90 -32.67
N LEU A 134 -1.42 -3.71 -31.60
CA LEU A 134 -1.17 -4.32 -30.30
C LEU A 134 -1.30 -5.84 -30.42
N ASP A 135 -0.20 -6.54 -30.22
CA ASP A 135 -0.19 -8.00 -30.08
C ASP A 135 -0.79 -8.35 -28.71
N THR A 136 -2.12 -8.39 -28.64
CA THR A 136 -2.84 -8.87 -27.46
C THR A 136 -2.89 -10.39 -27.47
N SER A 137 -1.73 -11.05 -27.37
CA SER A 137 -1.64 -12.48 -27.11
C SER A 137 -1.13 -12.73 -25.67
N GLY A 138 -2.10 -13.03 -24.80
CA GLY A 138 -1.99 -13.92 -23.64
C GLY A 138 -0.82 -13.81 -22.64
N GLY A 139 -1.14 -13.39 -21.41
CA GLY A 139 -0.58 -14.01 -20.21
C GLY A 139 0.23 -13.08 -19.29
N TYR A 140 -0.40 -12.61 -18.22
CA TYR A 140 0.33 -12.12 -17.05
C TYR A 140 1.07 -13.31 -16.40
N GLY A 141 2.38 -13.40 -16.66
CA GLY A 141 3.28 -14.33 -16.04
C GLY A 141 4.67 -13.71 -15.91
N VAL A 142 5.01 -13.33 -14.68
CA VAL A 142 6.37 -13.48 -14.10
C VAL A 142 7.51 -12.80 -14.87
N THR A 143 7.90 -11.64 -14.36
CA THR A 143 9.28 -11.12 -14.29
C THR A 143 10.26 -11.50 -15.41
N GLY A 144 10.59 -10.51 -16.24
CA GLY A 144 11.95 -10.23 -16.69
C GLY A 144 12.60 -11.26 -17.61
N PHE A 145 12.52 -11.04 -18.92
CA PHE A 145 13.73 -10.87 -19.72
C PHE A 145 13.38 -10.24 -21.06
N ARG A 146 14.11 -9.17 -21.38
CA ARG A 146 14.19 -8.53 -22.68
C ARG A 146 15.14 -9.40 -23.50
N ASP A 147 14.63 -10.20 -24.44
CA ASP A 147 15.52 -10.86 -25.40
C ASP A 147 15.61 -10.01 -26.67
N LEU A 148 16.58 -9.09 -26.64
CA LEU A 148 17.14 -8.48 -27.84
C LEU A 148 18.17 -9.47 -28.40
N THR A 149 17.75 -10.36 -29.29
CA THR A 149 18.68 -11.09 -30.16
C THR A 149 18.45 -10.64 -31.60
N GLY A 150 19.17 -9.58 -31.97
CA GLY A 150 19.58 -9.40 -33.35
C GLY A 150 20.70 -10.39 -33.68
N GLY A 151 20.66 -10.96 -34.89
CA GLY A 151 21.88 -11.49 -35.52
C GLY A 151 21.72 -12.81 -36.27
N TYR A 152 21.80 -12.70 -37.60
CA TYR A 152 22.47 -13.62 -38.53
C TYR A 152 21.87 -15.02 -38.81
N GLY A 153 21.28 -15.13 -40.00
CA GLY A 153 21.63 -16.13 -41.02
C GLY A 153 21.41 -17.61 -40.72
N THR A 154 20.48 -18.23 -41.45
CA THR A 154 20.69 -19.57 -42.00
C THR A 154 20.27 -19.63 -43.46
N ILE A 155 21.15 -20.27 -44.22
CA ILE A 155 21.14 -20.51 -45.65
C ILE A 155 20.16 -21.65 -45.96
N GLY A 156 19.44 -21.52 -47.08
CA GLY A 156 19.13 -22.65 -47.96
C GLY A 156 17.76 -23.33 -47.78
N HIS A 157 16.85 -23.06 -48.72
CA HIS A 157 16.22 -24.10 -49.52
C HIS A 157 15.47 -23.47 -50.73
N ALA A 158 16.12 -23.51 -51.90
CA ALA A 158 15.53 -23.62 -53.23
C ALA A 158 16.64 -24.05 -54.20
#